data_AF-A0A425WKD1-F1
#
_entry.id   AF-A0A425WKD1-F1
#
_cell.length_a   1.000
_cell.length_b   1.000
_cell.length_c   1.000
_cell.angle_alpha   90.00
_cell.angle_beta   90.00
_cell.angle_gamma   90.00
#
_symmetry.space_group_name_H-M   'P 1'
#
loop_
_entity.id
_entity.type
_entity.pdbx_description
1 polymer ?
#
loop_
_entity_poly.entity_id
_entity_poly.type
_entity_poly.pdbx_seq_one_letter_code
_entity_poly.pdbx_strand_id
1 'polypeptide(L)'
;MGRAQSLAIALLCTAWMAIGPAAGLVGWAGFAGCTAYFTSPRKGADGLPMLFASVGSGSLFAFISLLLGSLAGSGVLGYAVGLGMTCVTTYLMCADARFDIFGFISGAFIGSFSTFAAGGSPMVVPSLAVGILLGLACDKAGQAAAHRAEGRKVQSR
;
A
#
# COMPACT_ATOMS: atom_id res chain seq x y z
N MET A 1 10.91 16.22 1.65
CA MET A 1 11.63 14.93 1.70
C MET A 1 13.13 15.21 1.62
N GLY A 2 13.92 14.73 2.58
CA GLY A 2 15.38 15.00 2.61
C GLY A 2 16.17 14.12 1.63
N ARG A 3 17.41 14.52 1.28
CA ARG A 3 18.33 13.70 0.46
C ARG A 3 18.60 12.33 1.09
N ALA A 4 18.78 12.29 2.41
CA ALA A 4 19.00 11.05 3.17
C ALA A 4 17.79 10.09 3.09
N GLN A 5 16.57 10.63 3.12
CA GLN A 5 15.34 9.85 3.02
C GLN A 5 15.17 9.22 1.64
N SER A 6 15.48 9.97 0.58
CA SER A 6 15.39 9.47 -0.80
C SER A 6 16.37 8.30 -1.05
N LEU A 7 17.58 8.39 -0.49
CA LEU A 7 18.56 7.30 -0.54
C LEU A 7 18.11 6.06 0.25
N ALA A 8 17.55 6.25 1.45
CA ALA A 8 17.03 5.15 2.25
C ALA A 8 15.92 4.39 1.52
N ILE A 9 14.97 5.12 0.92
CA ILE A 9 13.90 4.54 0.10
C ILE A 9 14.47 3.75 -1.07
N ALA A 10 15.40 4.34 -1.84
CA ALA A 10 15.99 3.67 -3.00
C ALA A 10 16.68 2.36 -2.63
N LEU A 11 17.51 2.36 -1.58
CA LEU A 11 18.25 1.17 -1.15
C LEU A 11 17.32 0.08 -0.60
N LEU A 12 16.41 0.44 0.30
CA LEU A 12 15.53 -0.52 0.95
C LEU A 12 14.49 -1.09 0.00
N CYS A 13 13.95 -0.28 -0.92
CA CYS A 13 13.03 -0.78 -1.94
C CYS A 13 13.74 -1.65 -2.99
N THR A 14 15.01 -1.37 -3.30
CA THR A 14 15.82 -2.26 -4.16
C THR A 14 16.07 -3.60 -3.46
N ALA A 15 16.41 -3.58 -2.17
CA ALA A 15 16.56 -4.81 -1.38
C ALA A 15 15.25 -5.61 -1.33
N TRP A 16 14.11 -4.94 -1.19
CA TRP A 16 12.80 -5.58 -1.28
C TRP A 16 12.56 -6.26 -2.63
N MET A 17 12.89 -5.60 -3.74
CA MET A 17 12.74 -6.21 -5.07
C MET A 17 13.61 -7.45 -5.28
N ALA A 18 14.74 -7.56 -4.55
CA ALA A 18 15.56 -8.77 -4.57
C ALA A 18 15.00 -9.89 -3.67
N ILE A 19 14.51 -9.56 -2.47
CA ILE A 19 14.18 -10.56 -1.43
C ILE A 19 12.70 -10.95 -1.46
N GLY A 20 11.79 -10.00 -1.66
CA GLY A 20 10.34 -10.22 -1.62
C GLY A 20 9.86 -11.28 -2.62
N PRO A 21 10.16 -11.13 -3.92
CA PRO A 21 9.83 -12.14 -4.93
C PRO A 21 10.44 -13.52 -4.64
N ALA A 22 11.67 -13.57 -4.12
CA ALA A 22 12.31 -14.83 -3.75
C ALA A 22 11.60 -15.55 -2.58
N ALA A 23 10.93 -14.80 -1.71
CA ALA A 23 10.09 -15.33 -0.63
C ALA A 23 8.65 -15.68 -1.06
N GLY A 24 8.33 -15.59 -2.35
CA GLY A 24 6.98 -15.85 -2.88
C GLY A 24 5.99 -14.68 -2.75
N LEU A 25 6.48 -13.48 -2.42
CA LEU A 25 5.66 -12.27 -2.31
C LEU A 25 5.62 -11.51 -3.65
N VAL A 26 4.57 -10.73 -3.85
CA VAL A 26 4.39 -9.88 -5.03
C VAL A 26 5.23 -8.61 -4.85
N GLY A 27 6.40 -8.56 -5.50
CA GLY A 27 7.37 -7.46 -5.36
C GLY A 27 6.75 -6.07 -5.56
N TRP A 28 5.99 -5.86 -6.64
CA TRP A 28 5.32 -4.59 -6.91
C TRP A 28 4.23 -4.24 -5.90
N ALA A 29 3.55 -5.23 -5.32
CA ALA A 29 2.56 -4.98 -4.27
C ALA A 29 3.23 -4.49 -2.98
N GLY A 30 4.41 -5.02 -2.63
CA GLY A 30 5.18 -4.46 -1.52
C GLY A 30 5.68 -3.05 -1.79
N PHE A 31 6.05 -2.73 -3.02
CA PHE A 31 6.39 -1.36 -3.39
C PHE A 31 5.18 -0.42 -3.25
N ALA A 32 4.01 -0.87 -3.69
CA ALA A 32 2.75 -0.16 -3.52
C ALA A 32 2.41 0.08 -2.04
N GLY A 33 2.65 -0.91 -1.16
CA GLY A 33 2.51 -0.76 0.29
C GLY A 33 3.47 0.29 0.88
N CYS A 34 4.72 0.32 0.41
CA CYS A 34 5.69 1.35 0.78
C CYS A 34 5.23 2.75 0.33
N THR A 35 4.70 2.86 -0.90
CA THR A 35 4.08 4.10 -1.39
C THR A 35 2.90 4.52 -0.52
N ALA A 36 2.02 3.59 -0.15
CA ALA A 36 0.87 3.87 0.72
C ALA A 36 1.32 4.56 2.01
N TYR A 37 2.39 4.07 2.64
CA TYR A 37 2.96 4.67 3.85
C TYR A 37 3.39 6.14 3.62
N PHE A 38 4.09 6.42 2.52
CA PHE A 38 4.53 7.79 2.21
C PHE A 38 3.40 8.72 1.78
N THR A 39 2.30 8.19 1.28
CA THR A 39 1.09 8.97 0.96
C THR A 39 0.11 9.09 2.13
N SER A 40 0.33 8.35 3.23
CA SER A 40 -0.51 8.40 4.43
C SER A 40 -0.57 9.80 5.05
N PRO A 41 -1.75 10.27 5.52
CA PRO A 41 -1.86 11.52 6.27
C PRO A 41 -1.21 11.44 7.65
N ARG A 42 -1.19 10.26 8.28
CA ARG A 42 -0.56 10.01 9.58
C ARG A 42 0.75 9.25 9.37
N LYS A 43 1.86 9.79 9.88
CA LYS A 43 3.21 9.19 9.81
C LYS A 43 3.56 8.45 11.10
N GLY A 44 4.65 7.67 11.05
CA GLY A 44 5.10 6.89 12.20
C GLY A 44 4.26 5.65 12.47
N ALA A 45 4.41 5.09 13.67
CA ALA A 45 3.73 3.87 14.08
C ALA A 45 2.22 4.08 14.31
N ASP A 46 1.82 5.27 14.77
CA ASP A 46 0.42 5.61 15.07
C ASP A 46 -0.47 5.67 13.81
N GLY A 47 0.14 5.89 12.65
CA GLY A 47 -0.55 5.86 11.35
C GLY A 47 -0.74 4.45 10.78
N LEU A 48 -0.06 3.43 11.31
CA LEU A 48 -0.11 2.07 10.77
C LEU A 48 -1.52 1.46 10.81
N PRO A 49 -2.30 1.55 11.90
CA PRO A 49 -3.62 0.93 11.94
C PRO A 49 -4.54 1.47 10.83
N MET A 50 -4.53 2.79 10.62
CA MET A 50 -5.26 3.44 9.53
C MET A 50 -4.77 2.94 8.16
N LEU A 51 -3.46 2.79 8.00
CA LEU A 51 -2.88 2.34 6.74
C LEU A 51 -3.25 0.90 6.39
N PHE A 52 -3.09 -0.02 7.35
CA PHE A 52 -3.48 -1.42 7.19
C PHE A 52 -4.98 -1.57 6.99
N ALA A 53 -5.79 -0.81 7.73
CA ALA A 53 -7.24 -0.83 7.58
C ALA A 53 -7.67 -0.33 6.20
N SER A 54 -7.20 0.82 5.74
CA SER A 54 -7.54 1.38 4.43
C SER A 54 -7.03 0.51 3.28
N VAL A 55 -5.76 0.09 3.29
CA VAL A 55 -5.22 -0.79 2.22
C VAL A 55 -5.89 -2.17 2.24
N GLY A 56 -6.16 -2.70 3.42
CA GLY A 56 -6.86 -3.96 3.62
C GLY A 56 -8.30 -3.93 3.12
N SER A 57 -9.08 -2.88 3.44
CA SER A 57 -10.47 -2.74 2.98
C SER A 57 -10.54 -2.64 1.46
N GLY A 58 -9.63 -1.88 0.84
CA GLY A 58 -9.49 -1.82 -0.61
C GLY A 58 -9.23 -3.20 -1.23
N SER A 59 -8.29 -3.95 -0.66
CA SER A 59 -7.98 -5.31 -1.14
C SER A 59 -9.18 -6.23 -0.98
N LEU A 60 -9.92 -6.14 0.14
CA LEU A 60 -11.14 -6.88 0.38
C LEU A 60 -12.21 -6.61 -0.68
N PHE A 61 -12.49 -5.35 -1.00
CA PHE A 61 -13.47 -5.01 -2.03
C PHE A 61 -13.07 -5.51 -3.42
N ALA A 62 -11.77 -5.52 -3.72
CA ALA A 62 -11.26 -6.08 -4.97
C ALA A 62 -11.43 -7.60 -5.03
N PHE A 63 -11.15 -8.34 -3.94
CA PHE A 63 -11.43 -9.78 -3.89
C PHE A 63 -12.91 -10.09 -4.06
N ILE A 64 -13.79 -9.34 -3.39
CA ILE A 64 -15.25 -9.48 -3.55
C ILE A 64 -15.65 -9.22 -5.00
N SER A 65 -15.12 -8.16 -5.62
CA SER A 65 -15.38 -7.84 -7.02
C SER A 65 -14.95 -8.95 -7.98
N LEU A 66 -13.76 -9.51 -7.78
CA LEU A 66 -13.25 -10.62 -8.59
C LEU A 66 -14.08 -11.89 -8.40
N LEU A 67 -14.48 -12.19 -7.16
CA LEU A 67 -15.33 -13.33 -6.85
C LEU A 67 -16.69 -13.21 -7.54
N LEU A 68 -17.37 -12.07 -7.41
CA LEU A 68 -18.66 -11.84 -8.07
C LEU A 68 -18.53 -11.83 -9.60
N GLY A 69 -17.44 -11.26 -10.12
CA GLY A 69 -17.13 -11.30 -11.55
C GLY A 69 -16.96 -12.72 -12.08
N SER A 70 -16.32 -13.61 -11.30
CA SER A 70 -16.15 -15.02 -11.66
C SER A 70 -17.48 -15.78 -11.72
N LEU A 71 -18.46 -15.41 -10.89
CA LEU A 71 -19.79 -16.02 -10.87
C LEU A 71 -20.70 -15.56 -12.03
N ALA A 72 -20.46 -14.37 -12.57
CA ALA A 72 -21.29 -13.77 -13.62
C ALA A 72 -21.06 -14.35 -15.03
N GLY A 73 -20.01 -15.14 -15.23
CA GLY A 73 -19.66 -15.75 -16.52
C GLY A 73 -19.10 -14.77 -17.57
N SER A 74 -18.72 -15.30 -18.73
CA SER A 74 -18.16 -14.50 -19.84
C SER A 74 -19.25 -14.06 -20.84
N GLY A 75 -19.37 -12.75 -21.09
CA GLY A 75 -20.31 -12.17 -22.07
C GLY A 75 -20.75 -10.75 -21.74
N VAL A 76 -21.77 -10.24 -22.44
CA VAL A 76 -22.35 -8.89 -22.19
C VAL A 76 -22.83 -8.73 -20.74
N LEU A 77 -23.40 -9.79 -20.17
CA LEU A 77 -23.85 -9.80 -18.78
C LEU A 77 -22.68 -9.68 -17.79
N GLY A 78 -21.59 -10.42 -18.02
CA GLY A 78 -20.37 -10.32 -17.21
C GLY A 78 -19.72 -8.93 -17.28
N TYR A 79 -19.72 -8.30 -18.46
CA TYR A 79 -19.24 -6.92 -18.62
C TYR A 79 -20.11 -5.91 -17.86
N ALA A 80 -21.44 -6.03 -17.94
CA ALA A 80 -22.36 -5.18 -17.21
C ALA A 80 -22.20 -5.32 -15.68
N VAL A 81 -22.05 -6.56 -15.18
CA VAL A 81 -21.76 -6.83 -13.76
C VAL A 81 -20.42 -6.24 -13.35
N GLY A 82 -19.37 -6.36 -14.17
CA GLY A 82 -18.06 -5.76 -13.89
C GLY A 82 -18.12 -4.23 -13.77
N LEU A 83 -18.87 -3.55 -14.64
CA LEU A 83 -19.10 -2.12 -14.54
C LEU A 83 -19.88 -1.74 -13.27
N GLY A 84 -20.93 -2.51 -12.94
CA GLY A 84 -21.69 -2.33 -11.71
C GLY A 84 -20.82 -2.47 -10.46
N MET A 85 -19.99 -3.52 -10.40
CA MET A 85 -19.07 -3.76 -9.30
C MET A 85 -18.01 -2.67 -9.19
N THR A 86 -17.54 -2.10 -10.31
CA THR A 86 -16.64 -0.94 -10.30
C THR A 86 -17.28 0.27 -9.64
N CYS A 87 -18.54 0.56 -9.99
CA CYS A 87 -19.30 1.65 -9.38
C CYS A 87 -19.49 1.42 -7.87
N VAL A 88 -19.94 0.22 -7.47
CA VAL A 88 -20.17 -0.15 -6.06
C VAL A 88 -18.88 -0.07 -5.26
N THR A 89 -17.81 -0.71 -5.73
CA THR A 89 -16.51 -0.78 -5.07
C THR A 89 -15.91 0.60 -4.88
N THR A 90 -15.98 1.46 -5.90
CA THR A 90 -15.50 2.85 -5.80
C THR A 90 -16.34 3.64 -4.79
N TYR A 91 -17.66 3.50 -4.83
CA TYR A 91 -18.54 4.16 -3.87
C TYR A 91 -18.24 3.75 -2.43
N LEU A 92 -18.05 2.45 -2.17
CA LEU A 92 -17.74 1.93 -0.84
C LEU A 92 -16.40 2.48 -0.31
N MET A 93 -15.35 2.53 -1.13
CA MET A 93 -14.07 3.14 -0.73
C MET A 93 -14.21 4.60 -0.34
N CYS A 94 -15.03 5.36 -1.06
CA CYS A 94 -15.29 6.76 -0.73
C CYS A 94 -16.23 6.91 0.48
N ALA A 95 -17.17 6.00 0.67
CA ALA A 95 -18.14 6.03 1.76
C ALA A 95 -17.49 5.65 3.11
N ASP A 96 -16.58 4.68 3.11
CA ASP A 96 -15.84 4.24 4.30
C ASP A 96 -14.94 5.34 4.86
N ALA A 97 -14.55 6.30 4.03
CA ALA A 97 -13.72 7.45 4.42
C ALA A 97 -14.34 8.32 5.53
N ARG A 98 -15.64 8.14 5.83
CA ARG A 98 -16.34 8.81 6.94
C ARG A 98 -15.85 8.32 8.30
N PHE A 99 -15.26 7.13 8.38
CA PHE A 99 -14.68 6.58 9.60
C PHE A 99 -13.21 6.97 9.71
N ASP A 100 -12.78 7.42 10.88
CA ASP A 100 -11.44 8.00 11.08
C ASP A 100 -10.30 7.00 10.78
N ILE A 101 -10.54 5.69 10.98
CA ILE A 101 -9.57 4.62 10.68
C ILE A 101 -9.51 4.26 9.19
N PHE A 102 -10.56 4.58 8.42
CA PHE A 102 -10.65 4.31 6.98
C PHE A 102 -10.53 5.57 6.12
N GLY A 103 -10.35 6.74 6.74
CA GLY A 103 -10.27 8.06 6.09
C GLY A 103 -9.15 8.20 5.05
N PHE A 104 -8.23 7.24 4.93
CA PHE A 104 -7.18 7.26 3.92
C PHE A 104 -7.65 6.60 2.61
N ILE A 105 -8.45 7.34 1.85
CA ILE A 105 -9.06 6.88 0.58
C ILE A 105 -8.00 6.35 -0.40
N SER A 106 -6.87 7.05 -0.57
CA SER A 106 -5.80 6.60 -1.47
C SER A 106 -5.24 5.23 -1.07
N GLY A 107 -5.23 4.90 0.22
CA GLY A 107 -4.84 3.58 0.70
C GLY A 107 -5.76 2.48 0.19
N ALA A 108 -7.09 2.71 0.23
CA ALA A 108 -8.06 1.77 -0.31
C ALA A 108 -7.85 1.53 -1.81
N PHE A 109 -7.68 2.59 -2.60
CA PHE A 109 -7.37 2.45 -4.02
C PHE A 109 -6.07 1.67 -4.27
N ILE A 110 -5.00 1.93 -3.51
CA ILE A 110 -3.73 1.19 -3.63
C ILE A 110 -3.95 -0.31 -3.38
N GLY A 111 -4.71 -0.68 -2.35
CA GLY A 111 -5.04 -2.08 -2.05
C GLY A 111 -5.83 -2.74 -3.18
N SER A 112 -6.86 -2.07 -3.69
CA SER A 112 -7.70 -2.61 -4.75
C SER A 112 -6.96 -2.77 -6.06
N PHE A 113 -6.25 -1.73 -6.53
CA PHE A 113 -5.49 -1.79 -7.77
C PHE A 113 -4.40 -2.84 -7.71
N SER A 114 -3.72 -2.98 -6.57
CA SER A 114 -2.72 -4.03 -6.38
C SER A 114 -3.35 -5.42 -6.47
N THR A 115 -4.54 -5.61 -5.89
CA THR A 115 -5.26 -6.89 -5.92
C THR A 115 -5.77 -7.24 -7.31
N PHE A 116 -6.31 -6.27 -8.04
CA PHE A 116 -6.72 -6.46 -9.43
C PHE A 116 -5.52 -6.75 -10.34
N ALA A 117 -4.41 -6.02 -10.18
CA ALA A 117 -3.19 -6.24 -10.96
C ALA A 117 -2.55 -7.61 -10.66
N ALA A 118 -2.67 -8.11 -9.42
CA ALA A 118 -2.21 -9.44 -9.04
C ALA A 118 -3.18 -10.57 -9.44
N GLY A 119 -4.26 -10.26 -10.17
CA GLY A 119 -5.25 -11.24 -10.62
C GLY A 119 -5.99 -11.92 -9.46
N GLY A 120 -6.12 -11.26 -8.31
CA GLY A 120 -6.73 -11.87 -7.13
C GLY A 120 -5.85 -12.90 -6.41
N SER A 121 -4.52 -12.86 -6.62
CA SER A 121 -3.60 -13.66 -5.80
C SER A 121 -3.67 -13.22 -4.32
N PRO A 122 -3.92 -14.15 -3.37
CA PRO A 122 -3.99 -13.82 -1.95
C PRO A 122 -2.65 -13.31 -1.40
N MET A 123 -1.54 -13.61 -2.08
CA MET A 123 -0.20 -13.14 -1.69
C MET A 123 -0.04 -11.62 -1.80
N VAL A 124 -0.97 -10.91 -2.47
CA VAL A 124 -0.95 -9.45 -2.54
C VAL A 124 -1.08 -8.80 -1.15
N VAL A 125 -1.91 -9.36 -0.26
CA VAL A 125 -2.18 -8.81 1.08
C VAL A 125 -0.93 -8.85 1.97
N PRO A 126 -0.25 -9.99 2.17
CA PRO A 126 0.99 -10.01 2.94
C PRO A 126 2.08 -9.17 2.27
N SER A 127 2.11 -9.10 0.94
CA SER A 127 3.09 -8.25 0.22
C SER A 127 2.88 -6.77 0.51
N LEU A 128 1.63 -6.29 0.42
CA LEU A 128 1.25 -4.92 0.79
C LEU A 128 1.59 -4.64 2.25
N ALA A 129 1.29 -5.60 3.14
CA ALA A 129 1.55 -5.46 4.56
C ALA A 129 3.04 -5.30 4.88
N VAL A 130 3.90 -6.14 4.30
CA VAL A 130 5.36 -6.01 4.46
C VAL A 130 5.87 -4.73 3.80
N GLY A 131 5.29 -4.34 2.67
CA GLY A 131 5.56 -3.06 2.02
C GLY A 131 5.29 -1.84 2.90
N ILE A 132 4.19 -1.85 3.65
CA ILE A 132 3.87 -0.81 4.64
C ILE A 132 4.95 -0.72 5.72
N LEU A 133 5.39 -1.88 6.24
CA LEU A 133 6.46 -1.95 7.24
C LEU A 133 7.81 -1.48 6.67
N LEU A 134 8.08 -1.78 5.40
CA LEU A 134 9.24 -1.28 4.67
C LEU A 134 9.20 0.25 4.58
N GLY A 135 8.05 0.85 4.29
CA GLY A 135 7.86 2.30 4.27
C GLY A 135 8.19 2.95 5.62
N LEU A 136 7.72 2.35 6.72
CA LEU A 136 8.07 2.77 8.07
C LEU A 136 9.59 2.65 8.34
N ALA A 137 10.21 1.56 7.90
CA ALA A 137 11.66 1.37 8.05
C ALA A 137 12.44 2.43 7.25
N CYS A 138 11.99 2.76 6.04
CA CYS A 138 12.58 3.82 5.21
C CYS A 138 12.50 5.19 5.90
N ASP A 139 11.37 5.51 6.51
CA ASP A 139 11.18 6.77 7.23
C ASP A 139 12.07 6.87 8.46
N LYS A 140 12.10 5.82 9.30
CA LYS A 140 12.98 5.77 10.47
C LYS A 140 14.47 5.83 10.10
N ALA A 141 14.89 5.10 9.05
CA ALA A 141 16.27 5.12 8.57
C ALA A 141 16.66 6.51 8.05
N GLY A 142 15.76 7.17 7.31
CA GLY A 142 15.96 8.54 6.82
C GLY A 142 16.12 9.56 7.94
N GLN A 143 15.27 9.48 8.98
CA GLN A 143 15.35 10.35 10.16
C GLN A 143 16.64 10.12 10.95
N ALA A 144 17.01 8.86 11.20
CA ALA A 144 18.25 8.53 11.90
C ALA A 144 19.51 9.03 11.17
N ALA A 145 19.54 8.93 9.84
CA ALA A 145 20.62 9.45 9.02
C ALA A 145 20.69 10.98 9.05
N ALA A 146 19.54 11.67 9.06
CA ALA A 146 19.48 13.13 9.16
C ALA A 146 20.01 13.63 10.52
N HIS A 147 19.57 13.03 11.64
CA HIS A 147 20.05 13.38 12.98
C HIS A 147 21.56 13.18 13.14
N ARG A 148 22.12 12.10 12.59
CA ARG A 148 23.58 11.86 12.60
C ARG A 148 24.35 12.90 11.80
N ALA A 149 23.79 13.37 10.67
CA ALA A 149 24.42 14.41 9.86
C ALA A 149 24.39 15.79 10.55
N GLU A 150 23.34 16.09 11.29
CA GLU A 150 23.22 17.32 12.09
C GLU A 150 24.15 17.30 13.32
N GLY A 151 24.19 16.19 14.08
CA GLY A 151 25.09 16.04 15.22
C GLY A 151 26.57 16.17 14.83
N ARG A 152 26.95 15.69 13.64
CA ARG A 152 28.31 15.87 13.10
C ARG A 152 28.64 17.34 12.77
N LYS A 153 27.66 18.13 12.34
CA LYS A 153 27.85 19.56 12.04
C LYS A 153 27.96 20.44 13.29
N VAL A 154 27.26 20.07 14.37
CA VAL A 154 27.35 20.77 15.66
C VAL A 154 28.70 20.52 16.32
N GLN A 155 29.26 19.31 16.20
CA GLN A 155 30.56 18.97 16.78
C GLN A 155 31.77 19.46 15.96
N SER A 156 31.55 19.91 14.72
CA SER A 156 32.59 20.50 13.86
C SER A 156 32.58 22.03 13.87
N ARG A 157 31.83 22.67 14.79
CA ARG A 157 31.82 24.10 15.05
C ARG A 157 32.28 24.35 16.47
#